data_AF-A0A382Z7A5-F1
#
_entry.id   AF-A0A382Z7A5-F1
#
_cell.length_a   1.000
_cell.length_b   1.000
_cell.length_c   1.000
_cell.angle_alpha   90.00
_cell.angle_beta   90.00
_cell.angle_gamma   90.00
#
_symmetry.space_group_name_H-M   'P 1'
#
loop_
_entity.id
_entity.type
_entity.pdbx_description
1 polymer ?
#
loop_
_entity_poly.entity_id
_entity_poly.type
_entity_poly.pdbx_seq_one_letter_code
_entity_poly.pdbx_strand_id
1 'polypeptide(L)'
;MNINLDMVGRDPQPDTIIGVGKQYTNLGKITEEILLEHPELGLTVIEDPEPEDQLFFRSDHLHFINKDIPAIFFTGGEHPDYHQPSDESDKIDFQQTTRLTKMVFYLGARIATGTVSPEWTEEGLAEVRRIIAESGGN
;
A
#
# COMPACT_ATOMS: atom_id res chain seq x y z
N MET A 1 3.56 -1.03 -12.86
CA MET A 1 2.98 -0.85 -11.51
C MET A 1 3.88 0.04 -10.67
N ASN A 2 3.37 0.50 -9.55
CA ASN A 2 4.12 1.07 -8.45
C ASN A 2 3.77 0.30 -7.15
N ILE A 3 4.78 -0.03 -6.34
CA ILE A 3 4.59 -0.50 -4.96
C ILE A 3 5.26 0.54 -4.08
N ASN A 4 4.47 1.30 -3.33
CA ASN A 4 4.96 2.33 -2.43
C ASN A 4 5.02 1.80 -1.00
N LEU A 5 6.02 2.24 -0.24
CA LEU A 5 6.15 1.94 1.19
C LEU A 5 6.54 3.23 1.91
N ASP A 6 5.79 3.59 2.94
CA ASP A 6 6.06 4.77 3.76
C ASP A 6 5.50 4.55 5.18
N MET A 7 6.16 5.12 6.19
CA MET A 7 5.81 4.96 7.61
C MET A 7 5.57 3.49 8.04
N VAL A 8 6.40 2.57 7.52
CA VAL A 8 6.32 1.14 7.86
C VAL A 8 7.11 0.83 9.13
N GLY A 9 6.61 -0.09 9.96
CA GLY A 9 7.27 -0.47 11.22
C GLY A 9 6.91 0.42 12.41
N ARG A 10 5.90 1.29 12.27
CA ARG A 10 5.34 2.15 13.33
C ARG A 10 3.84 1.93 13.51
N ASP A 11 3.41 0.74 13.13
CA ASP A 11 2.02 0.36 12.94
C ASP A 11 1.27 0.38 14.30
N PRO A 12 0.10 1.04 14.39
CA PRO A 12 -0.65 1.17 15.64
C PRO A 12 -1.24 -0.15 16.11
N GLN A 13 -1.47 -1.08 15.19
CA GLN A 13 -1.96 -2.43 15.45
C GLN A 13 -0.86 -3.44 15.13
N PRO A 14 -0.60 -4.42 16.02
CA PRO A 14 0.37 -5.48 15.74
C PRO A 14 0.03 -6.22 14.45
N ASP A 15 1.07 -6.48 13.64
CA ASP A 15 1.00 -7.30 12.43
C ASP A 15 0.00 -6.85 11.36
N THR A 16 -0.48 -5.60 11.46
CA THR A 16 -1.51 -5.05 10.58
C THR A 16 -0.93 -3.89 9.78
N ILE A 17 -0.94 -4.03 8.46
CA ILE A 17 -0.47 -3.02 7.51
C ILE A 17 -1.67 -2.47 6.75
N ILE A 18 -1.69 -1.17 6.51
CA ILE A 18 -2.67 -0.54 5.64
C ILE A 18 -2.20 -0.67 4.18
N GLY A 19 -3.01 -1.33 3.35
CA GLY A 19 -2.81 -1.45 1.90
C GLY A 19 -3.67 -0.43 1.16
N VAL A 20 -3.24 0.83 1.14
CA VAL A 20 -3.95 1.92 0.50
C VAL A 20 -4.05 1.66 -1.01
N GLY A 21 -5.29 1.71 -1.53
CA GLY A 21 -5.62 1.44 -2.93
C GLY A 21 -5.69 -0.04 -3.32
N LYS A 22 -5.64 -0.97 -2.34
CA LYS A 22 -5.79 -2.41 -2.60
C LYS A 22 -7.09 -2.77 -3.31
N GLN A 23 -8.15 -1.96 -3.16
CA GLN A 23 -9.46 -2.14 -3.79
C GLN A 23 -9.52 -1.69 -5.25
N TYR A 24 -8.60 -0.82 -5.70
CA TYR A 24 -8.64 -0.26 -7.05
C TYR A 24 -7.88 -1.10 -8.09
N THR A 25 -7.04 -2.03 -7.63
CA THR A 25 -6.14 -2.81 -8.50
C THR A 25 -6.17 -4.29 -8.11
N ASN A 26 -5.75 -5.16 -9.02
CA ASN A 26 -5.56 -6.56 -8.70
C ASN A 26 -4.38 -6.82 -7.73
N LEU A 27 -3.56 -5.80 -7.43
CA LEU A 27 -2.44 -5.89 -6.49
C LEU A 27 -2.90 -6.21 -5.06
N GLY A 28 -4.09 -5.75 -4.66
CA GLY A 28 -4.69 -6.11 -3.38
C GLY A 28 -4.97 -7.61 -3.28
N LYS A 29 -5.63 -8.16 -4.31
CA LYS A 29 -5.92 -9.60 -4.39
C LYS A 29 -4.62 -10.44 -4.44
N ILE A 30 -3.63 -10.02 -5.24
CA ILE A 30 -2.35 -10.73 -5.31
C ILE A 30 -1.63 -10.71 -3.95
N THR A 31 -1.74 -9.60 -3.21
CA THR A 31 -1.21 -9.48 -1.85
C THR A 31 -1.88 -10.49 -0.90
N GLU A 32 -3.20 -10.61 -0.96
CA GLU A 32 -3.96 -11.58 -0.16
C GLU A 32 -3.58 -13.03 -0.51
N GLU A 33 -3.42 -13.35 -1.80
CA GLU A 33 -2.95 -14.67 -2.26
C GLU A 33 -1.55 -14.99 -1.71
N ILE A 34 -0.62 -14.02 -1.72
CA ILE A 34 0.73 -14.19 -1.16
C ILE A 34 0.65 -14.48 0.34
N LEU A 35 -0.19 -13.77 1.08
CA LEU A 35 -0.34 -13.99 2.53
C LEU A 35 -0.96 -15.36 2.86
N LEU A 36 -1.85 -15.86 2.00
CA LEU A 36 -2.40 -17.23 2.12
C LEU A 36 -1.34 -18.30 1.82
N GLU A 37 -0.47 -18.08 0.84
CA GLU A 37 0.62 -18.99 0.49
C GLU A 37 1.79 -18.97 1.48
N HIS A 38 1.98 -17.85 2.17
CA HIS A 38 3.06 -17.60 3.12
C HIS A 38 2.52 -17.27 4.53
N PRO A 39 1.81 -18.21 5.19
CA PRO A 39 1.22 -17.96 6.51
C PRO A 39 2.26 -17.63 7.58
N GLU A 40 3.54 -17.99 7.38
CA GLU A 40 4.66 -17.62 8.25
C GLU A 40 4.94 -16.11 8.29
N LEU A 41 4.44 -15.34 7.33
CA LEU A 41 4.53 -13.87 7.36
C LEU A 41 3.63 -13.28 8.44
N GLY A 42 2.51 -13.95 8.75
CA GLY A 42 1.61 -13.56 9.84
C GLY A 42 1.10 -12.13 9.78
N LEU A 43 1.05 -11.51 8.59
CA LEU A 43 0.58 -10.14 8.40
C LEU A 43 -0.88 -10.11 7.97
N THR A 44 -1.59 -9.08 8.39
CA THR A 44 -2.92 -8.70 7.88
C THR A 44 -2.78 -7.40 7.09
N VAL A 45 -3.30 -7.37 5.85
CA VAL A 45 -3.34 -6.16 5.03
C VAL A 45 -4.78 -5.67 4.89
N ILE A 46 -5.09 -4.56 5.54
CA ILE A 46 -6.43 -3.95 5.55
C ILE A 46 -6.55 -2.86 4.49
N GLU A 47 -7.78 -2.48 4.17
CA GLU A 47 -8.03 -1.25 3.41
C GLU A 47 -7.73 -0.03 4.27
N ASP A 48 -7.59 1.13 3.63
CA ASP A 48 -7.47 2.40 4.31
C ASP A 48 -8.69 2.63 5.24
N PRO A 49 -8.50 2.74 6.56
CA PRO A 49 -9.61 2.95 7.48
C PRO A 49 -10.22 4.36 7.38
N GLU A 50 -9.49 5.32 6.79
CA GLU A 50 -9.87 6.73 6.69
C GLU A 50 -9.80 7.20 5.21
N PRO A 51 -10.58 6.60 4.30
CA PRO A 51 -10.50 6.88 2.86
C PRO A 51 -10.83 8.34 2.50
N GLU A 52 -11.55 9.06 3.36
CA GLU A 52 -11.83 10.50 3.23
C GLU A 52 -10.56 11.36 3.24
N ASP A 53 -9.48 10.90 3.85
CA ASP A 53 -8.20 11.60 3.88
C ASP A 53 -7.43 11.48 2.56
N GLN A 54 -7.96 10.68 1.63
CA GLN A 54 -7.44 10.52 0.27
C GLN A 54 -5.97 10.12 0.25
N LEU A 55 -5.52 9.23 1.14
CA LEU A 55 -4.11 8.81 1.23
C LEU A 55 -3.60 8.22 -0.10
N PHE A 56 -4.46 7.56 -0.87
CA PHE A 56 -4.14 7.04 -2.21
C PHE A 56 -3.78 8.14 -3.23
N PHE A 57 -4.02 9.39 -2.90
CA PHE A 57 -3.78 10.55 -3.76
C PHE A 57 -2.74 11.51 -3.17
N ARG A 58 -2.01 11.12 -2.10
CA ARG A 58 -1.17 12.05 -1.30
C ARG A 58 0.30 11.64 -1.14
N SER A 59 0.84 10.74 -1.98
CA SER A 59 2.24 10.33 -1.91
C SER A 59 2.83 10.05 -3.31
N ASP A 60 4.06 9.52 -3.39
CA ASP A 60 4.84 9.39 -4.63
C ASP A 60 4.17 8.53 -5.71
N HIS A 61 3.28 7.61 -5.30
CA HIS A 61 2.48 6.81 -6.21
C HIS A 61 1.51 7.65 -7.06
N LEU A 62 1.14 8.87 -6.64
CA LEU A 62 0.24 9.76 -7.40
C LEU A 62 0.74 10.02 -8.82
N HIS A 63 2.05 10.21 -9.02
CA HIS A 63 2.63 10.44 -10.34
C HIS A 63 2.45 9.25 -11.29
N PHE A 64 2.37 8.04 -10.74
CA PHE A 64 2.12 6.82 -11.49
C PHE A 64 0.63 6.66 -11.78
N ILE A 65 -0.23 6.94 -10.79
CA ILE A 65 -1.69 6.92 -10.93
C ILE A 65 -2.15 7.88 -12.04
N ASN A 66 -1.61 9.11 -12.09
CA ASN A 66 -1.91 10.10 -13.12
C ASN A 66 -1.52 9.66 -14.55
N LYS A 67 -0.77 8.57 -14.68
CA LYS A 67 -0.39 7.94 -15.96
C LYS A 67 -1.07 6.58 -16.16
N ASP A 68 -2.15 6.32 -15.43
CA ASP A 68 -2.89 5.06 -15.40
C ASP A 68 -2.01 3.84 -15.05
N ILE A 69 -0.92 4.03 -14.30
CA ILE A 69 -0.08 2.92 -13.83
C ILE A 69 -0.66 2.38 -12.51
N PRO A 70 -1.05 1.09 -12.43
CA PRO A 70 -1.58 0.50 -11.20
C PRO A 70 -0.61 0.66 -10.03
N ALA A 71 -1.11 1.06 -8.88
CA ALA A 71 -0.32 1.28 -7.68
C ALA A 71 -0.97 0.67 -6.44
N ILE A 72 -0.15 0.27 -5.49
CA ILE A 72 -0.55 -0.07 -4.12
C ILE A 72 0.44 0.58 -3.15
N PHE A 73 -0.07 1.11 -2.04
CA PHE A 73 0.73 1.78 -1.04
C PHE A 73 0.59 1.08 0.32
N PHE A 74 1.71 0.64 0.89
CA PHE A 74 1.78 0.02 2.20
C PHE A 74 2.26 1.02 3.25
N THR A 75 1.51 1.17 4.34
CA THR A 75 1.86 2.06 5.44
C THR A 75 1.34 1.54 6.78
N GLY A 76 1.99 1.92 7.87
CA GLY A 76 1.44 1.77 9.22
C GLY A 76 0.45 2.87 9.59
N GLY A 77 0.31 3.91 8.76
CA GLY A 77 -0.46 5.10 9.08
C GLY A 77 0.34 6.11 9.89
N GLU A 78 -0.32 7.21 10.26
CA GLU A 78 0.31 8.24 11.08
C GLU A 78 0.56 7.76 12.52
N HIS A 79 1.59 8.32 13.15
CA HIS A 79 1.94 8.03 14.54
C HIS A 79 2.28 9.32 15.31
N PRO A 80 2.23 9.33 16.65
CA PRO A 80 2.41 10.54 17.46
C PRO A 80 3.73 11.30 17.25
N ASP A 81 4.77 10.59 16.81
CA ASP A 81 6.08 11.17 16.52
C ASP A 81 6.24 11.67 15.07
N TYR A 82 5.23 11.52 14.20
CA TYR A 82 5.36 11.85 12.79
C TYR A 82 5.67 13.33 12.58
N HIS A 83 6.63 13.62 11.69
CA HIS A 83 7.20 14.96 11.48
C HIS A 83 7.80 15.62 12.74
N GLN A 84 8.16 14.83 13.77
CA GLN A 84 8.84 15.32 14.97
C GLN A 84 10.27 14.80 15.05
N PRO A 85 11.19 15.50 15.74
CA PRO A 85 12.54 15.00 16.02
C PRO A 85 12.58 13.70 16.82
N SER A 86 11.46 13.29 17.42
CA SER A 86 11.33 12.03 18.15
C SER A 86 10.99 10.84 17.23
N ASP A 87 10.86 11.05 15.92
CA ASP A 87 10.71 9.98 14.93
C ASP A 87 12.06 9.30 14.67
N GLU A 88 12.39 8.34 15.52
CA GLU A 88 13.72 7.74 15.62
C GLU A 88 13.67 6.23 15.37
N SER A 89 14.77 5.69 14.85
CA SER A 89 14.85 4.29 14.38
C SER A 89 14.68 3.23 15.49
N ASP A 90 14.90 3.58 16.76
CA ASP A 90 14.75 2.69 17.91
C ASP A 90 13.28 2.31 18.18
N LYS A 91 12.36 3.07 17.60
CA LYS A 91 10.92 2.87 17.68
C LYS A 91 10.34 2.00 16.56
N ILE A 92 11.17 1.53 15.63
CA ILE A 92 10.76 0.68 14.50
C ILE A 92 10.61 -0.77 14.95
N ASP A 93 9.47 -1.39 14.62
CA ASP A 93 9.32 -2.84 14.68
C ASP A 93 10.00 -3.52 13.48
N PHE A 94 11.30 -3.75 13.61
CA PHE A 94 12.10 -4.42 12.58
C PHE A 94 11.61 -5.83 12.25
N GLN A 95 10.96 -6.53 13.18
CA GLN A 95 10.45 -7.87 12.89
C GLN A 95 9.27 -7.80 11.93
N GLN A 96 8.32 -6.91 12.20
CA GLN A 96 7.19 -6.68 11.32
C GLN A 96 7.63 -6.13 9.96
N THR A 97 8.52 -5.12 9.94
CA THR A 97 9.07 -4.56 8.69
C THR A 97 9.81 -5.62 7.86
N THR A 98 10.50 -6.56 8.50
CA THR A 98 11.14 -7.69 7.78
C THR A 98 10.10 -8.57 7.09
N ARG A 99 8.99 -8.90 7.76
CA ARG A 99 7.91 -9.71 7.17
C ARG A 99 7.20 -8.94 6.05
N LEU A 100 6.97 -7.64 6.22
CA LEU A 100 6.41 -6.78 5.18
C LEU A 100 7.32 -6.72 3.95
N THR A 101 8.63 -6.57 4.16
CA THR A 101 9.62 -6.55 3.07
C THR A 101 9.63 -7.85 2.29
N LYS A 102 9.49 -9.01 2.95
CA LYS A 102 9.35 -10.32 2.29
C LYS A 102 8.06 -10.41 1.48
N MET A 103 6.93 -9.97 2.04
CA MET A 103 5.66 -9.91 1.32
C MET A 103 5.78 -9.07 0.04
N VAL A 104 6.32 -7.85 0.16
CA VAL A 104 6.53 -6.95 -0.98
C VAL A 104 7.50 -7.53 -2.00
N PHE A 105 8.54 -8.24 -1.56
CA PHE A 105 9.43 -8.98 -2.45
C PHE A 105 8.67 -10.04 -3.25
N TYR A 106 7.82 -10.84 -2.63
CA TYR A 106 7.00 -11.84 -3.34
C TYR A 106 6.06 -11.19 -4.36
N LEU A 107 5.43 -10.06 -4.01
CA LEU A 107 4.58 -9.31 -4.92
C LEU A 107 5.37 -8.79 -6.13
N GLY A 108 6.51 -8.16 -5.88
CA GLY A 108 7.43 -7.71 -6.92
C GLY A 108 7.92 -8.85 -7.81
N ALA A 109 8.26 -9.99 -7.20
CA ALA A 109 8.75 -11.16 -7.92
C ALA A 109 7.69 -11.74 -8.87
N ARG A 110 6.44 -11.95 -8.42
CA ARG A 110 5.36 -12.48 -9.26
C ARG A 110 5.13 -11.62 -10.51
N ILE A 111 5.25 -10.30 -10.35
CA ILE A 111 5.04 -9.36 -11.44
C ILE A 111 6.25 -9.33 -12.37
N ALA A 112 7.46 -9.35 -11.83
CA ALA A 112 8.69 -9.38 -12.62
C ALA A 112 8.87 -10.68 -13.41
N THR A 113 8.39 -11.81 -12.89
CA THR A 113 8.42 -13.11 -13.58
C THR A 113 7.28 -13.30 -14.57
N GLY A 114 6.36 -12.34 -14.68
CA GLY A 114 5.19 -12.43 -15.56
C GLY A 114 4.15 -13.47 -15.11
N THR A 115 4.19 -13.88 -13.84
CA THR A 115 3.18 -14.77 -13.25
C THR A 115 1.82 -14.07 -13.17
N VAL A 116 1.84 -12.77 -12.92
CA VAL A 116 0.66 -11.90 -12.91
C VAL A 116 0.99 -10.56 -13.55
N SER A 117 0.01 -9.98 -14.25
CA SER A 117 0.11 -8.61 -14.77
C SER A 117 -0.57 -7.66 -13.79
N PRO A 118 0.06 -6.53 -13.41
CA PRO A 118 -0.58 -5.55 -12.57
C PRO A 118 -1.63 -4.77 -13.36
N GLU A 119 -2.85 -4.76 -12.88
CA GLU A 119 -4.00 -4.21 -13.61
C GLU A 119 -4.91 -3.44 -12.64
N TRP A 120 -5.53 -2.38 -13.16
CA TRP A 120 -6.68 -1.78 -12.49
C TRP A 120 -7.87 -2.74 -12.56
N THR A 121 -8.75 -2.69 -11.57
CA THR A 121 -10.12 -3.17 -11.77
C THR A 121 -10.87 -2.18 -12.66
N GLU A 122 -11.89 -2.64 -13.39
CA GLU A 122 -12.67 -1.77 -14.27
C GLU A 122 -13.32 -0.63 -13.47
N GLU A 123 -13.93 -0.98 -12.34
CA GLU A 123 -14.54 -0.04 -11.41
C GLU A 123 -13.50 0.84 -10.72
N GLY A 124 -12.32 0.29 -10.38
CA GLY A 124 -11.27 1.00 -9.68
C GLY A 124 -10.66 2.13 -10.50
N LEU A 125 -10.37 1.89 -11.78
CA LEU A 125 -9.84 2.94 -12.65
C LEU A 125 -10.86 4.07 -12.87
N ALA A 126 -12.14 3.71 -13.06
CA ALA A 126 -13.21 4.68 -13.24
C ALA A 126 -13.35 5.58 -12.00
N GLU A 127 -13.32 4.98 -10.81
CA GLU A 127 -13.43 5.69 -9.54
C GLU A 127 -12.24 6.62 -9.28
N VAL A 128 -11.02 6.13 -9.47
CA VAL A 128 -9.80 6.91 -9.29
C VAL A 128 -9.76 8.12 -10.23
N ARG A 129 -10.15 7.94 -11.49
CA ARG A 129 -10.25 9.05 -12.45
C ARG A 129 -11.32 10.07 -12.07
N ARG A 130 -12.46 9.61 -11.53
CA ARG A 130 -13.52 10.49 -11.02
C ARG A 130 -13.01 11.36 -9.88
N ILE A 131 -12.36 10.76 -8.88
CA ILE A 131 -11.81 11.49 -7.74
C ILE A 131 -10.76 12.52 -8.20
N ILE A 132 -9.84 12.15 -9.09
CA ILE A 132 -8.83 13.08 -9.63
C ILE A 132 -9.48 14.25 -10.36
N ALA A 133 -10.54 14.01 -11.14
CA ALA A 133 -11.26 15.06 -11.85
C ALA A 133 -12.00 16.01 -10.89
N GLU A 134 -12.55 15.49 -9.79
CA GLU A 134 -13.21 16.29 -8.75
C GLU A 134 -12.20 17.13 -7.94
N SER A 135 -11.01 16.57 -7.64
CA SER A 135 -9.95 17.26 -6.88
C SER A 135 -9.15 18.28 -7.70
N GLY A 136 -9.08 18.13 -9.02
CA GLY A 136 -8.37 19.06 -9.93
C GLY A 136 -9.16 20.31 -10.34
N GLY A 137 -10.36 20.51 -9.79
CA GLY A 137 -11.26 21.63 -10.11
C GLY A 137 -11.10 22.89 -9.24
N ASN A 138 -10.14 22.93 -8.31
CA ASN A 138 -9.86 24.08 -7.44
C ASN A 138 -8.53 24.76 -7.77
#